data_AF-A0A8T6UVR1-F1
#
_entry.id   AF-A0A8T6UVR1-F1
#
_cell.length_a   1.000
_cell.length_b   1.000
_cell.length_c   1.000
_cell.angle_alpha   90.00
_cell.angle_beta   90.00
_cell.angle_gamma   90.00
#
_symmetry.space_group_name_H-M   'P 1'
#
loop_
_entity.id
_entity.type
_entity.pdbx_description
1 polymer ?
#
loop_
_entity_poly.entity_id
_entity_poly.type
_entity_poly.pdbx_seq_one_letter_code
_entity_poly.pdbx_strand_id
1 'polypeptide(L)' 'GYDLIIQGMGGLMGITGEENRPPVKIGVAITDIGAGMWAAIAVLAALKNRNEKGVGQYIDISLLDGSVAWM' A
#
# COMPACT_ATOMS: atom_id res chain seq x y z
N GLY A 1 -1.83 -7.66 7.68
CA GLY A 1 -1.92 -8.80 6.75
C GLY A 1 -0.55 -9.10 6.21
N TYR A 2 -0.35 -10.26 5.57
CA TYR A 2 0.89 -10.52 4.82
C TYR A 2 0.71 -10.09 3.37
N ASP A 3 1.77 -9.62 2.73
CA ASP A 3 1.74 -9.12 1.35
C ASP A 3 0.99 -10.04 0.38
N LEU A 4 1.28 -11.35 0.40
CA LEU A 4 0.62 -12.32 -0.48
C LEU A 4 -0.91 -12.34 -0.29
N ILE A 5 -1.39 -12.26 0.95
CA ILE A 5 -2.83 -12.25 1.25
C ILE A 5 -3.45 -10.97 0.71
N ILE A 6 -2.77 -9.84 0.90
CA ILE A 6 -3.25 -8.54 0.48
C ILE A 6 -3.25 -8.40 -1.05
N GLN A 7 -2.24 -8.92 -1.75
CA GLN A 7 -2.23 -8.97 -3.22
C GLN A 7 -3.46 -9.73 -3.77
N GLY A 8 -3.85 -10.82 -3.10
CA GLY A 8 -5.07 -11.56 -3.45
C GLY A 8 -6.35 -10.77 -3.16
N MET A 9 -6.46 -10.20 -1.95
CA MET A 9 -7.64 -9.46 -1.52
C MET A 9 -7.84 -8.13 -2.29
N GLY A 10 -6.74 -7.42 -2.58
CA GLY A 10 -6.75 -6.12 -3.25
C GLY A 10 -6.93 -6.20 -4.77
N GLY A 11 -6.97 -7.40 -5.35
CA GLY A 11 -7.22 -7.61 -6.78
C GLY A 11 -5.97 -7.62 -7.67
N LEU A 12 -4.79 -7.28 -7.14
CA LEU A 12 -3.53 -7.26 -7.89
C LEU A 12 -3.19 -8.60 -8.54
N MET A 13 -3.43 -9.71 -7.84
CA MET A 13 -3.24 -11.04 -8.45
C MET A 13 -4.21 -11.28 -9.61
N GLY A 14 -5.45 -10.78 -9.50
CA GLY A 14 -6.49 -10.98 -10.52
C GLY A 14 -6.18 -10.33 -11.86
N ILE A 15 -5.33 -9.30 -11.87
CA ILE A 15 -4.88 -8.60 -13.09
C ILE A 15 -3.46 -9.00 -13.52
N THR A 16 -2.81 -9.94 -12.81
CA THR A 16 -1.44 -10.37 -13.07
C THR A 16 -1.41 -11.84 -13.51
N GLY A 17 -0.87 -12.09 -14.71
CA GLY A 17 -0.73 -13.45 -15.26
C GLY A 17 -1.09 -13.51 -16.73
N GLU A 18 -1.40 -14.71 -17.21
CA GLU A 18 -1.84 -14.97 -18.58
C GLU A 18 -3.34 -15.27 -18.59
N GLU A 19 -4.01 -14.90 -19.68
CA GLU A 19 -5.42 -15.23 -19.89
C GLU A 19 -5.65 -16.75 -19.82
N ASN A 20 -6.77 -17.17 -19.23
CA ASN A 20 -7.13 -18.58 -19.02
C ASN A 20 -6.16 -19.39 -18.14
N ARG A 21 -5.27 -18.74 -17.38
CA ARG A 21 -4.43 -19.38 -16.36
C ARG A 21 -4.75 -18.83 -14.97
N PRO A 22 -4.40 -19.55 -13.88
CA PRO A 22 -4.62 -19.05 -12.54
C PRO A 22 -3.90 -17.71 -12.28
N PRO A 23 -4.49 -16.82 -11.45
CA PRO A 23 -3.83 -15.60 -10.97
C PRO A 23 -2.45 -15.88 -10.37
N VAL A 24 -1.48 -15.01 -10.64
CA VAL A 24 -0.13 -15.12 -10.06
C VAL A 24 0.20 -13.90 -9.21
N LYS A 25 1.06 -14.11 -8.21
CA LYS A 25 1.58 -13.01 -7.40
C LYS A 25 2.54 -12.15 -8.22
N ILE A 26 2.64 -10.88 -7.86
CA ILE A 26 3.72 -10.01 -8.33
C ILE A 26 5.04 -10.49 -7.71
N GLY A 27 6.14 -10.40 -8.47
CA GLY A 27 7.44 -10.98 -8.12
C GLY A 27 8.12 -10.38 -6.88
N VAL A 28 7.60 -9.28 -6.36
CA VAL A 28 8.08 -8.57 -5.17
C VAL A 28 6.95 -8.38 -4.17
N ALA A 29 7.30 -8.01 -2.92
CA ALA A 29 6.34 -7.67 -1.89
C ALA A 29 5.72 -6.29 -2.14
N ILE A 30 4.93 -6.19 -3.22
CA ILE A 30 4.46 -4.93 -3.77
C ILE A 30 3.60 -4.15 -2.77
N THR A 31 2.73 -4.83 -2.02
CA THR A 31 1.85 -4.17 -1.04
C THR A 31 2.61 -3.68 0.18
N ASP A 32 3.66 -4.39 0.60
CA ASP A 32 4.58 -3.92 1.65
C ASP A 32 5.35 -2.68 1.20
N ILE A 33 5.86 -2.68 -0.04
CA ILE A 33 6.53 -1.52 -0.64
C ILE A 33 5.56 -0.33 -0.71
N GLY A 34 4.31 -0.57 -1.11
CA GLY A 34 3.28 0.45 -1.18
C GLY A 34 2.94 1.06 0.15
N ALA A 35 2.72 0.24 1.18
CA ALA A 35 2.52 0.73 2.53
C ALA A 35 3.70 1.56 3.02
N GLY A 36 4.94 1.11 2.77
CA GLY A 36 6.14 1.89 3.09
C GLY A 36 6.19 3.25 2.40
N MET A 37 5.85 3.29 1.11
CA MET A 37 5.77 4.54 0.34
C MET A 37 4.70 5.48 0.87
N TRP A 38 3.47 4.98 1.11
CA TRP A 38 2.38 5.77 1.67
C TRP A 38 2.69 6.26 3.08
N ALA A 39 3.33 5.43 3.92
CA ALA A 39 3.80 5.83 5.25
C ALA A 39 4.82 6.97 5.16
N ALA A 40 5.80 6.88 4.26
CA ALA A 40 6.80 7.93 4.07
C ALA A 40 6.15 9.25 3.64
N ILE A 41 5.22 9.22 2.68
CA ILE A 41 4.46 10.39 2.23
C ILE A 41 3.64 10.98 3.38
N ALA A 42 2.94 10.14 4.17
CA ALA A 42 2.15 10.60 5.30
C ALA A 42 3.00 11.25 6.39
N VAL A 43 4.19 10.71 6.68
CA VAL A 43 5.16 11.31 7.62
C VAL A 43 5.62 12.68 7.12
N LEU A 44 5.98 12.80 5.84
CA LEU A 44 6.38 14.09 5.25
C LEU A 44 5.24 15.11 5.32
N ALA A 45 4.00 14.70 5.04
CA ALA A 45 2.82 15.56 5.15
C ALA A 45 2.57 16.00 6.60
N ALA A 46 2.68 15.10 7.57
CA ALA A 46 2.52 15.40 8.99
C ALA A 46 3.62 16.37 9.48
N LEU A 47 4.87 16.19 9.03
CA LEU A 47 5.97 17.11 9.34
C LEU A 47 5.72 18.51 8.78
N LYS A 48 5.24 18.62 7.53
CA LYS A 48 4.85 19.91 6.94
C LYS A 48 3.75 20.59 7.75
N ASN A 49 2.68 19.87 8.08
CA ASN A 49 1.58 20.41 8.87
C ASN A 49 2.02 20.77 10.31
N ARG A 50 2.94 20.01 10.92
CA ARG A 50 3.52 20.33 12.22
C ARG A 50 4.32 21.63 12.19
N ASN A 51 5.04 21.92 11.11
CA ASN A 51 5.78 23.19 10.99
C ASN A 51 4.85 24.41 11.00
N GLU A 52 3.61 24.26 10.52
CA GLU A 52 2.61 25.33 10.51
C GLU A 52 1.79 25.39 11.81
N LYS A 53 1.44 24.24 12.40
CA LYS A 53 0.49 24.15 13.53
C LYS A 53 1.13 23.82 14.88
N GLY A 54 2.41 23.43 14.90
CA GLY A 54 3.14 23.07 16.11
C GLY A 54 2.79 21.71 16.72
N VAL A 55 1.84 20.95 16.15
CA VAL A 55 1.35 19.68 16.69
C VAL A 55 1.57 18.52 15.73
N GLY A 56 1.89 17.34 16.29
CA GLY A 56 2.00 16.09 15.54
C GLY A 56 0.64 15.48 15.22
N GLN A 57 0.65 14.36 14.47
CA GLN A 57 -0.55 13.62 14.08
C GLN A 57 -0.29 12.11 14.18
N TYR A 58 -1.34 11.34 14.48
CA TYR A 58 -1.32 9.89 14.35
C TYR A 58 -1.51 9.50 12.88
N ILE A 59 -0.73 8.52 12.41
CA ILE A 59 -0.78 8.02 11.04
C ILE A 59 -1.14 6.55 11.11
N ASP A 60 -2.22 6.17 10.42
CA ASP A 60 -2.66 4.79 10.25
C ASP A 60 -2.44 4.38 8.79
N ILE A 61 -1.77 3.25 8.57
CA ILE A 61 -1.43 2.75 7.24
C ILE A 61 -1.90 1.30 7.12
N SER A 62 -2.73 1.05 6.13
CA SER A 62 -3.24 -0.27 5.78
C SER A 62 -2.57 -0.76 4.50
N LEU A 63 -2.07 -1.99 4.53
CA LEU A 63 -1.58 -2.67 3.32
C LEU A 63 -2.70 -2.79 2.28
N LEU A 64 -3.94 -3.06 2.71
CA LEU A 64 -5.07 -3.25 1.81
C LEU A 64 -5.48 -1.94 1.15
N ASP A 65 -5.57 -0.86 1.92
CA ASP A 65 -5.95 0.46 1.40
C ASP A 65 -4.88 0.96 0.42
N GLY A 66 -3.61 0.75 0.77
CA GLY A 66 -2.48 1.05 -0.12
C GLY A 66 -2.51 0.22 -1.41
N SER A 67 -2.91 -1.05 -1.33
CA SER A 67 -3.10 -1.93 -2.50
C SER A 67 -4.25 -1.47 -3.38
N VAL A 68 -5.37 -1.05 -2.80
CA VAL A 68 -6.55 -0.57 -3.53
C VAL A 68 -6.28 0.78 -4.18
N ALA A 69 -5.49 1.66 -3.55
CA ALA A 69 -5.13 2.96 -4.11
C ALA A 69 -4.29 2.88 -5.40
N TRP A 70 -3.72 1.70 -5.71
CA TRP A 70 -2.95 1.46 -6.93
C TRP A 70 -3.73 0.74 -8.04
N MET A 71 -4.96 0.32 -7.75
CA MET A 71 -5.86 -0.37 -8.67
C MET A 71 -6.68 0.62 -9.50
#